data_AF-A0A0H5BNY9-F1
#
_entry.id   AF-A0A0H5BNY9-F1
#
_cell.length_a   1.000
_cell.length_b   1.000
_cell.length_c   1.000
_cell.angle_alpha   90.00
_cell.angle_beta   90.00
_cell.angle_gamma   90.00
#
_symmetry.space_group_name_H-M   'P 1'
#
loop_
_entity.id
_entity.type
_entity.pdbx_description
1 polymer ?
#
loop_
_entity_poly.entity_id
_entity_poly.type
_entity_poly.pdbx_seq_one_letter_code
_entity_poly.pdbx_strand_id
1 'polypeptide(L)'
;MIEAIMYFALGFLIAAAIALTTLPAVWNRAVRLTRRRIESLVPVSLAEIQADKDQVRAGYAMSMRRLELTADNLQWKTAEQAVEIGRQAVSVLSMKAELAQKLSEKDTLIQVLESQGAALREQLAATEQRLTATEQVLVDKTAALEDAVARIEDQDRSLAGLQRLVDETAALSETRKDEIAARDAELAALKAKVTDLEDGLAAAAAQAQRQRADVEALSRTLAEQRAQAELATSRIAELDGRLAAQGREHDGLVKRIAALQGELQAREARLHDAEAAARREREQATVETEQGPVPLRAAFDKVQADKTALESQLAQAREERAKLQRELAQARRQAEGNAAAERADNDLLRERIGEVAAEVARLTAQLEGPGSPINAIVADEVWVNGAAPAREGAPANTLADRIRALQARASDA
;
A
#
# COMPACT_ATOMS: atom_id res chain seq x y z
N MET A 1 89.67 52.54 -198.72
CA MET A 1 88.77 51.69 -197.88
C MET A 1 89.16 50.21 -197.88
N ILE A 2 89.84 49.68 -198.90
CA ILE A 2 90.27 48.26 -198.95
C ILE A 2 91.39 47.94 -197.94
N GLU A 3 92.28 48.87 -197.65
CA GLU A 3 93.42 48.68 -196.74
C GLU A 3 93.01 48.38 -195.28
N ALA A 4 91.98 49.06 -194.75
CA ALA A 4 91.44 48.77 -193.42
C ALA A 4 90.78 47.37 -193.33
N ILE A 5 90.14 46.92 -194.41
CA ILE A 5 89.53 45.59 -194.51
C ILE A 5 90.62 44.51 -194.52
N MET A 6 91.75 44.73 -195.19
CA MET A 6 92.87 43.79 -195.18
C MET A 6 93.53 43.67 -193.79
N TYR A 7 93.79 44.77 -193.08
CA TYR A 7 94.32 44.70 -191.72
C TYR A 7 93.34 44.04 -190.73
N PHE A 8 92.04 44.28 -190.88
CA PHE A 8 91.01 43.59 -190.10
C PHE A 8 90.96 42.09 -190.41
N ALA A 9 91.00 41.70 -191.69
CA ALA A 9 91.01 40.30 -192.11
C ALA A 9 92.27 39.56 -191.66
N LEU A 10 93.44 40.21 -191.75
CA LEU A 10 94.70 39.66 -191.26
C LEU A 10 94.72 39.53 -189.74
N GLY A 11 94.26 40.56 -189.01
CA GLY A 11 94.10 40.51 -187.56
C GLY A 11 93.12 39.42 -187.12
N PHE A 12 92.00 39.25 -187.84
CA PHE A 12 91.03 38.19 -187.60
C PHE A 12 91.63 36.80 -187.87
N LEU A 13 92.38 36.62 -188.96
CA LEU A 13 93.05 35.36 -189.26
C LEU A 13 94.10 35.01 -188.22
N ILE A 14 94.89 35.98 -187.75
CA ILE A 14 95.89 35.76 -186.69
C ILE A 14 95.19 35.44 -185.36
N ALA A 15 94.15 36.17 -184.98
CA ALA A 15 93.37 35.88 -183.77
C ALA A 15 92.67 34.52 -183.85
N ALA A 16 92.13 34.16 -185.01
CA ALA A 16 91.53 32.85 -185.26
C ALA A 16 92.58 31.74 -185.17
N ALA A 17 93.78 31.92 -185.72
CA ALA A 17 94.88 30.97 -185.61
C ALA A 17 95.35 30.78 -184.15
N ILE A 18 95.48 31.87 -183.38
CA ILE A 18 95.81 31.82 -181.95
C ILE A 18 94.68 31.16 -181.14
N ALA A 19 93.41 31.47 -181.44
CA ALA A 19 92.27 30.82 -180.80
C ALA A 19 92.22 29.33 -181.12
N LEU A 20 92.45 28.94 -182.37
CA LEU A 20 92.43 27.54 -182.80
C LEU A 20 93.55 26.72 -182.16
N THR A 21 94.70 27.34 -181.88
CA THR A 21 95.84 26.68 -181.21
C THR A 21 95.68 26.61 -179.69
N THR A 22 95.04 27.60 -179.06
CA THR A 22 94.89 27.67 -177.59
C THR A 22 93.62 26.98 -177.08
N LEU A 23 92.53 26.99 -177.85
CA LEU A 23 91.23 26.42 -177.46
C LEU A 23 91.29 24.93 -177.10
N PRO A 24 92.01 24.05 -177.84
CA PRO A 24 92.15 22.63 -177.46
C PRO A 24 92.83 22.45 -176.10
N ALA A 25 93.81 23.31 -175.75
CA ALA A 25 94.55 23.20 -174.50
C ALA A 25 93.69 23.60 -173.28
N VAL A 26 92.88 24.65 -173.42
CA VAL A 26 91.95 25.09 -172.35
C VAL A 26 90.82 24.07 -172.16
N TRP A 27 90.25 23.56 -173.26
CA TRP A 27 89.20 22.53 -173.22
C TRP A 27 89.69 21.24 -172.55
N ASN A 28 90.86 20.74 -172.96
CA ASN A 28 91.44 19.52 -172.37
C ASN A 28 91.75 19.70 -170.87
N ARG A 29 92.16 20.89 -170.45
CA ARG A 29 92.41 21.20 -169.03
C ARG A 29 91.11 21.27 -168.22
N ALA A 30 90.07 21.88 -168.76
CA ALA A 30 88.75 21.96 -168.12
C ALA A 30 88.15 20.56 -167.93
N VAL A 31 88.13 19.73 -168.99
CA VAL A 31 87.62 18.35 -168.95
C VAL A 31 88.40 17.50 -167.94
N ARG A 32 89.72 17.63 -167.86
CA ARG A 32 90.53 16.90 -166.88
C ARG A 32 90.18 17.25 -165.43
N LEU A 33 89.92 18.53 -165.14
CA LEU A 33 89.61 18.99 -163.78
C LEU A 33 88.20 18.57 -163.35
N THR A 34 87.20 18.70 -164.24
CA THR A 34 85.83 18.22 -163.95
C THR A 34 85.78 16.70 -163.87
N ARG A 35 86.48 15.98 -164.75
CA ARG A 35 86.60 14.52 -164.67
C ARG A 35 87.22 14.07 -163.35
N ARG A 36 88.35 14.65 -162.93
CA ARG A 36 88.97 14.34 -161.63
C ARG A 36 88.08 14.65 -160.44
N ARG A 37 87.28 15.73 -160.51
CA ARG A 37 86.36 16.11 -159.42
C ARG A 37 85.14 15.19 -159.33
N ILE A 38 84.61 14.76 -160.47
CA ILE A 38 83.52 13.78 -160.53
C ILE A 38 84.03 12.40 -160.08
N GLU A 39 85.21 11.98 -160.52
CA GLU A 39 85.86 10.74 -160.06
C GLU A 39 86.15 10.75 -158.54
N SER A 40 86.33 11.91 -157.91
CA SER A 40 86.51 12.01 -156.45
C SER A 40 85.21 12.06 -155.64
N LEU A 41 84.07 12.28 -156.29
CA LEU A 41 82.75 12.44 -155.64
C LEU A 41 81.78 11.31 -155.97
N VAL A 42 82.04 10.59 -157.06
CA VAL A 42 81.26 9.45 -157.52
C VAL A 42 82.12 8.21 -157.35
N PRO A 43 81.64 7.15 -156.68
CA PRO A 43 82.43 5.94 -156.50
C PRO A 43 82.72 5.34 -157.88
N VAL A 44 84.00 5.31 -158.25
CA VAL A 44 84.44 4.88 -159.60
C VAL A 44 84.68 3.36 -159.65
N SER A 45 84.70 2.71 -158.49
CA SER A 45 84.97 1.27 -158.33
C SER A 45 83.82 0.54 -157.64
N LEU A 46 83.47 -0.63 -158.16
CA LEU A 46 82.48 -1.54 -157.58
C LEU A 46 82.82 -1.90 -156.12
N ALA A 47 84.11 -1.92 -155.76
CA ALA A 47 84.58 -2.23 -154.40
C ALA A 47 84.22 -1.13 -153.38
N GLU A 48 84.28 0.15 -153.77
CA GLU A 48 83.89 1.28 -152.90
C GLU A 48 82.38 1.30 -152.68
N ILE A 49 81.59 1.01 -153.72
CA ILE A 49 80.12 0.87 -153.60
C ILE A 49 79.76 -0.29 -152.66
N GLN A 50 80.52 -1.39 -152.72
CA GLN A 50 80.34 -2.51 -151.79
C GLN A 50 80.73 -2.13 -150.36
N ALA A 51 81.82 -1.39 -150.17
CA ALA A 51 82.26 -0.91 -148.85
C ALA A 51 81.24 0.05 -148.22
N ASP A 52 80.69 1.02 -148.96
CA ASP A 52 79.65 1.93 -148.47
C ASP A 52 78.36 1.16 -148.13
N LYS A 53 77.98 0.20 -148.98
CA LYS A 53 76.83 -0.68 -148.73
C LYS A 53 77.03 -1.51 -147.46
N ASP A 54 78.22 -2.06 -147.27
CA ASP A 54 78.55 -2.86 -146.09
C ASP A 54 78.73 -1.99 -144.84
N GLN A 55 79.19 -0.74 -144.96
CA GLN A 55 79.21 0.25 -143.87
C GLN A 55 77.79 0.63 -143.45
N VAL A 56 76.88 0.86 -144.39
CA VAL A 56 75.46 1.13 -144.11
C VAL A 56 74.82 -0.10 -143.46
N ARG A 57 75.08 -1.32 -143.96
CA ARG A 57 74.63 -2.56 -143.34
C ARG A 57 75.18 -2.74 -141.93
N ALA A 58 76.45 -2.44 -141.69
CA ALA A 58 77.08 -2.51 -140.38
C ALA A 58 76.51 -1.45 -139.43
N GLY A 59 76.28 -0.22 -139.92
CA GLY A 59 75.64 0.84 -139.16
C GLY A 59 74.22 0.47 -138.72
N TYR A 60 73.41 -0.07 -139.64
CA TYR A 60 72.09 -0.60 -139.31
C TYR A 60 72.15 -1.79 -138.36
N ALA A 61 73.07 -2.73 -138.57
CA ALA A 61 73.24 -3.90 -137.70
C ALA A 61 73.66 -3.49 -136.27
N MET A 62 74.57 -2.52 -136.13
CA MET A 62 74.98 -2.00 -134.82
C MET A 62 73.88 -1.20 -134.15
N SER A 63 73.15 -0.34 -134.88
CA SER A 63 72.01 0.38 -134.30
C SER A 63 70.90 -0.57 -133.88
N MET A 64 70.62 -1.60 -134.69
CA MET A 64 69.66 -2.65 -134.37
C MET A 64 70.10 -3.40 -133.11
N ARG A 65 71.37 -3.84 -133.05
CA ARG A 65 71.89 -4.53 -131.87
C ARG A 65 71.86 -3.65 -130.61
N ARG A 66 72.17 -2.36 -130.75
CA ARG A 66 72.10 -1.41 -129.63
C ARG A 66 70.65 -1.25 -129.17
N LEU A 67 69.71 -1.15 -130.10
CA LEU A 67 68.29 -1.06 -129.80
C LEU A 67 67.79 -2.33 -129.08
N GLU A 68 68.13 -3.52 -129.59
CA GLU A 68 67.85 -4.81 -128.94
C GLU A 68 68.38 -4.84 -127.51
N LEU A 69 69.66 -4.52 -127.30
CA LEU A 69 70.26 -4.51 -125.96
C LEU A 69 69.58 -3.50 -125.02
N THR A 70 69.17 -2.33 -125.53
CA THR A 70 68.41 -1.37 -124.73
C THR A 70 67.01 -1.86 -124.42
N ALA A 71 66.35 -2.52 -125.36
CA ALA A 71 65.03 -3.12 -125.16
C ALA A 71 65.10 -4.24 -124.12
N ASP A 72 66.10 -5.12 -124.21
CA ASP A 72 66.34 -6.20 -123.23
C ASP A 72 66.61 -5.63 -121.83
N ASN A 73 67.43 -4.58 -121.71
CA ASN A 73 67.72 -3.94 -120.42
C ASN A 73 66.46 -3.25 -119.84
N LEU A 74 65.66 -2.58 -120.67
CA LEU A 74 64.39 -2.01 -120.25
C LEU A 74 63.39 -3.10 -119.82
N GLN A 75 63.32 -4.21 -120.54
CA GLN A 75 62.50 -5.37 -120.15
C GLN A 75 62.94 -5.94 -118.81
N TRP A 76 64.25 -6.11 -118.58
CA TRP A 76 64.79 -6.56 -117.30
C TRP A 76 64.41 -5.61 -116.16
N LYS A 77 64.64 -4.30 -116.32
CA LYS A 77 64.26 -3.29 -115.32
C LYS A 77 62.75 -3.26 -115.05
N THR A 78 61.95 -3.42 -116.09
CA THR A 78 60.47 -3.45 -115.96
C THR A 78 60.03 -4.71 -115.21
N ALA A 79 60.65 -5.86 -115.49
CA ALA A 79 60.39 -7.10 -114.76
C ALA A 79 60.81 -6.99 -113.28
N GLU A 80 61.98 -6.40 -113.00
CA GLU A 80 62.46 -6.14 -111.63
C GLU A 80 61.51 -5.20 -110.87
N GLN A 81 61.09 -4.10 -111.50
CA GLN A 81 60.12 -3.18 -110.92
C GLN A 81 58.76 -3.86 -110.70
N ALA A 82 58.30 -4.71 -111.61
CA ALA A 82 57.05 -5.46 -111.44
C ALA A 82 57.10 -6.39 -110.22
N VAL A 83 58.25 -7.05 -109.98
CA VAL A 83 58.46 -7.88 -108.78
C VAL A 83 58.48 -7.03 -107.51
N GLU A 84 59.15 -5.88 -107.52
CA GLU A 84 59.21 -4.99 -106.36
C GLU A 84 57.84 -4.39 -106.02
N ILE A 85 57.09 -3.92 -107.04
CA ILE A 85 55.70 -3.48 -106.87
C ILE A 85 54.84 -4.62 -106.33
N GLY A 86 55.03 -5.86 -106.81
CA GLY A 86 54.35 -7.04 -106.29
C GLY A 86 54.64 -7.29 -104.80
N ARG A 87 55.91 -7.20 -104.38
CA ARG A 87 56.31 -7.29 -102.97
C ARG A 87 55.69 -6.20 -102.10
N GLN A 88 55.74 -4.95 -102.57
CA GLN A 88 55.15 -3.82 -101.87
C GLN A 88 53.63 -3.95 -101.76
N ALA A 89 52.95 -4.40 -102.81
CA ALA A 89 51.51 -4.66 -102.78
C ALA A 89 51.15 -5.72 -101.73
N VAL A 90 51.91 -6.82 -101.64
CA VAL A 90 51.71 -7.84 -100.60
C VAL A 90 51.95 -7.27 -99.20
N SER A 91 52.99 -6.47 -99.00
CA SER A 91 53.25 -5.81 -97.71
C SER A 91 52.15 -4.82 -97.32
N VAL A 92 51.61 -4.07 -98.28
CA VAL A 92 50.49 -3.14 -98.02
C VAL A 92 49.22 -3.93 -97.65
N LEU A 93 48.95 -5.05 -98.32
CA LEU A 93 47.81 -5.91 -97.99
C LEU A 93 47.93 -6.53 -96.61
N SER A 94 49.12 -7.01 -96.22
CA SER A 94 49.33 -7.57 -94.88
C SER A 94 49.19 -6.51 -93.78
N MET A 95 49.75 -5.31 -93.97
CA MET A 95 49.59 -4.20 -93.02
C MET A 95 48.12 -3.77 -92.90
N LYS A 96 47.38 -3.71 -94.02
CA LYS A 96 45.94 -3.41 -93.99
C LYS A 96 45.15 -4.48 -93.25
N ALA A 97 45.49 -5.75 -93.42
CA ALA A 97 44.85 -6.84 -92.69
C ALA A 97 45.11 -6.76 -91.19
N GLU A 98 46.36 -6.48 -90.77
CA GLU A 98 46.71 -6.31 -89.36
C GLU A 98 46.00 -5.09 -88.73
N LEU A 99 45.92 -3.97 -89.45
CA LEU A 99 45.18 -2.80 -89.00
C LEU A 99 43.67 -3.09 -88.86
N ALA A 100 43.08 -3.80 -89.82
CA ALA A 100 41.67 -4.20 -89.74
C ALA A 100 41.41 -5.13 -88.54
N GLN A 101 42.31 -6.08 -88.28
CA GLN A 101 42.23 -6.94 -87.10
C GLN A 101 42.32 -6.13 -85.80
N LYS A 102 43.32 -5.24 -85.68
CA LYS A 102 43.46 -4.38 -84.49
C LYS A 102 42.27 -3.46 -84.27
N LEU A 103 41.67 -2.93 -85.34
CA LEU A 103 40.45 -2.14 -85.23
C LEU A 103 39.29 -2.99 -84.70
N SER A 104 39.10 -4.20 -85.24
CA SER A 104 38.06 -5.12 -84.74
C SER A 104 38.28 -5.54 -83.28
N GLU A 105 39.52 -5.80 -82.87
CA GLU A 105 39.85 -6.09 -81.46
C GLU A 105 39.55 -4.89 -80.55
N LYS A 106 39.83 -3.67 -81.01
CA LYS A 106 39.51 -2.46 -80.25
C LYS A 106 38.01 -2.20 -80.17
N ASP A 107 37.26 -2.41 -81.26
CA ASP A 107 35.81 -2.26 -81.26
C ASP A 107 35.14 -3.24 -80.29
N THR A 108 35.59 -4.49 -80.25
CA THR A 108 35.10 -5.48 -79.28
C THR A 108 35.46 -5.11 -77.84
N LEU A 109 36.68 -4.62 -77.59
CA LEU A 109 37.07 -4.13 -76.26
C LEU A 109 36.24 -2.92 -75.82
N ILE A 110 35.98 -1.97 -76.73
CA ILE A 110 35.14 -0.80 -76.47
C ILE A 110 33.74 -1.24 -76.08
N GLN A 111 33.12 -2.16 -76.83
CA GLN A 111 31.79 -2.68 -76.52
C GLN A 111 31.74 -3.36 -75.15
N VAL A 112 32.76 -4.15 -74.80
CA VAL A 112 32.86 -4.77 -73.47
C VAL A 112 32.97 -3.70 -72.38
N LEU A 113 33.84 -2.71 -72.53
CA LEU A 113 33.99 -1.63 -71.55
C LEU A 113 32.74 -0.76 -71.43
N GLU A 114 32.05 -0.49 -72.52
CA GLU A 114 30.76 0.23 -72.53
C GLU A 114 29.68 -0.55 -71.78
N SER A 115 29.58 -1.86 -72.01
CA SER A 115 28.63 -2.72 -71.30
C SER A 115 28.92 -2.82 -69.80
N GLN A 116 30.20 -2.93 -69.42
CA GLN A 116 30.63 -2.90 -68.01
C GLN A 116 30.34 -1.54 -67.37
N GLY A 117 30.60 -0.44 -68.09
CA GLY A 117 30.28 0.90 -67.64
C GLY A 117 28.77 1.13 -67.48
N ALA A 118 27.94 0.56 -68.34
CA ALA A 118 26.49 0.60 -68.20
C ALA A 118 26.03 -0.20 -66.96
N ALA A 119 26.54 -1.42 -66.78
CA ALA A 119 26.21 -2.28 -65.65
C ALA A 119 26.63 -1.65 -64.30
N LEU A 120 27.81 -1.03 -64.22
CA LEU A 120 28.26 -0.34 -63.00
C LEU A 120 27.41 0.89 -62.68
N ARG A 121 26.99 1.65 -63.69
CA ARG A 121 26.08 2.80 -63.48
C ARG A 121 24.71 2.35 -62.99
N GLU A 122 24.18 1.25 -63.51
CA GLU A 122 22.93 0.66 -63.04
C GLU A 122 23.05 0.16 -61.59
N GLN A 123 24.15 -0.51 -61.26
CA GLN A 123 24.44 -0.92 -59.88
C GLN A 123 24.53 0.27 -58.94
N LEU A 124 25.24 1.33 -59.33
CA LEU A 124 25.37 2.55 -58.53
C LEU A 124 24.00 3.19 -58.29
N ALA A 125 23.19 3.36 -59.34
CA ALA A 125 21.84 3.90 -59.23
C ALA A 125 20.95 3.04 -58.31
N ALA A 126 21.05 1.71 -58.42
CA ALA A 126 20.31 0.79 -57.55
C ALA A 126 20.77 0.89 -56.08
N THR A 127 22.06 1.06 -55.82
CA THR A 127 22.59 1.24 -54.46
C THR A 127 22.22 2.60 -53.88
N GLU A 128 22.22 3.67 -54.67
CA GLU A 128 21.77 5.00 -54.26
C GLU A 128 20.27 5.01 -53.93
N GLN A 129 19.44 4.34 -54.74
CA GLN A 129 18.03 4.14 -54.45
C GLN A 129 17.79 3.33 -53.18
N ARG A 130 18.58 2.27 -52.95
CA ARG A 130 18.51 1.51 -51.69
C ARG A 130 18.93 2.36 -50.49
N LEU A 131 20.00 3.15 -50.63
CA LEU A 131 20.48 4.03 -49.56
C LEU A 131 19.41 5.06 -49.19
N THR A 132 18.88 5.78 -50.17
CA THR A 132 17.80 6.76 -49.94
C THR A 132 16.55 6.14 -49.34
N ALA A 133 16.15 4.94 -49.78
CA ALA A 133 15.04 4.20 -49.18
C ALA A 133 15.34 3.81 -47.72
N THR A 134 16.56 3.36 -47.41
CA THR A 134 16.95 3.03 -46.03
C THR A 134 17.04 4.27 -45.14
N GLU A 135 17.50 5.40 -45.66
CA GLU A 135 17.53 6.67 -44.95
C GLU A 135 16.11 7.14 -44.60
N GLN A 136 15.15 7.05 -45.53
CA GLN A 136 13.74 7.34 -45.26
C GLN A 136 13.17 6.42 -44.17
N VAL A 137 13.43 5.12 -44.25
CA VAL A 137 13.00 4.17 -43.21
C VAL A 137 13.61 4.52 -41.85
N LEU A 138 14.88 4.94 -41.79
CA LEU A 138 15.51 5.36 -40.54
C LEU A 138 14.88 6.63 -39.97
N VAL A 139 14.56 7.61 -40.81
CA VAL A 139 13.84 8.83 -40.41
C VAL A 139 12.47 8.48 -39.84
N ASP A 140 11.69 7.65 -40.55
CA ASP A 140 10.36 7.22 -40.10
C ASP A 140 10.42 6.43 -38.78
N LYS A 141 11.43 5.56 -38.63
CA LYS A 141 11.64 4.81 -37.39
C LYS A 141 12.05 5.71 -36.23
N THR A 142 12.87 6.74 -36.49
CA THR A 142 13.29 7.70 -35.47
C THR A 142 12.09 8.51 -34.98
N ALA A 143 11.26 9.02 -35.90
CA ALA A 143 10.02 9.71 -35.55
C ALA A 143 9.05 8.80 -34.76
N ALA A 144 8.89 7.54 -35.17
CA ALA A 144 8.05 6.59 -34.45
C ALA A 144 8.58 6.27 -33.03
N LEU A 145 9.91 6.25 -32.85
CA LEU A 145 10.54 6.08 -31.53
C LEU A 145 10.33 7.32 -30.65
N GLU A 146 10.50 8.53 -31.19
CA GLU A 146 10.22 9.78 -30.47
C GLU A 146 8.76 9.84 -29.99
N ASP A 147 7.80 9.48 -30.86
CA ASP A 147 6.38 9.38 -30.49
C ASP A 147 6.13 8.31 -29.41
N ALA A 148 6.83 7.19 -29.47
CA ALA A 148 6.72 6.13 -28.46
C ALA A 148 7.27 6.58 -27.10
N VAL A 149 8.39 7.30 -27.09
CA VAL A 149 8.95 7.89 -25.87
C VAL A 149 7.98 8.90 -25.26
N ALA A 150 7.41 9.81 -26.07
CA ALA A 150 6.42 10.77 -25.60
C ALA A 150 5.19 10.09 -24.98
N ARG A 151 4.70 9.00 -25.59
CA ARG A 151 3.60 8.19 -25.03
C ARG A 151 3.96 7.54 -23.70
N ILE A 152 5.18 7.04 -23.55
CA ILE A 152 5.65 6.46 -22.28
C ILE A 152 5.72 7.53 -21.19
N GLU A 153 6.25 8.72 -21.50
CA GLU A 153 6.28 9.83 -20.53
C GLU A 153 4.88 10.26 -20.09
N ASP A 154 3.90 10.30 -21.00
CA ASP A 154 2.51 10.59 -20.65
C ASP A 154 1.87 9.50 -19.79
N GLN A 155 2.19 8.23 -20.05
CA GLN A 155 1.78 7.11 -19.21
C GLN A 155 2.40 7.20 -17.81
N ASP A 156 3.68 7.54 -17.70
CA ASP A 156 4.37 7.72 -16.41
C ASP A 156 3.78 8.89 -15.61
N ARG A 157 3.46 10.02 -16.26
CA ARG A 157 2.74 11.13 -15.63
C ARG A 157 1.36 10.70 -15.12
N SER A 158 0.64 9.91 -15.90
CA SER A 158 -0.68 9.39 -15.54
C SER A 158 -0.60 8.41 -14.37
N LEU A 159 0.38 7.50 -14.38
CA LEU A 159 0.64 6.55 -13.28
C LEU A 159 1.03 7.28 -12.00
N ALA A 160 1.89 8.29 -12.07
CA ALA A 160 2.23 9.13 -10.92
C ALA A 160 0.99 9.88 -10.38
N GLY A 161 0.11 10.34 -11.26
CA GLY A 161 -1.18 10.93 -10.88
C GLY A 161 -2.10 9.94 -10.17
N LEU A 162 -2.23 8.72 -10.70
CA LEU A 162 -3.02 7.66 -10.09
C LEU A 162 -2.45 7.22 -8.73
N GLN A 163 -1.13 7.12 -8.60
CA GLN A 163 -0.47 6.83 -7.33
C GLN A 163 -0.78 7.90 -6.28
N ARG A 164 -0.73 9.19 -6.63
CA ARG A 164 -1.15 10.26 -5.72
C ARG A 164 -2.60 10.13 -5.28
N LEU A 165 -3.52 9.81 -6.20
CA LEU A 165 -4.92 9.58 -5.85
C LEU A 165 -5.09 8.37 -4.91
N VAL A 166 -4.32 7.30 -5.12
CA VAL A 166 -4.30 6.15 -4.21
C VAL A 166 -3.79 6.55 -2.83
N ASP A 167 -2.69 7.32 -2.75
CA ASP A 167 -2.14 7.78 -1.48
C ASP A 167 -3.10 8.73 -0.75
N GLU A 168 -3.74 9.66 -1.46
CA GLU A 168 -4.76 10.56 -0.93
C GLU A 168 -5.98 9.80 -0.40
N THR A 169 -6.48 8.83 -1.17
CA THR A 169 -7.63 8.01 -0.75
C THR A 169 -7.28 7.10 0.43
N ALA A 170 -6.06 6.57 0.49
CA ALA A 170 -5.57 5.82 1.65
C ALA A 170 -5.48 6.70 2.90
N ALA A 171 -4.95 7.92 2.78
CA ALA A 171 -4.87 8.88 3.88
C ALA A 171 -6.27 9.32 4.37
N LEU A 172 -7.20 9.57 3.44
CA LEU A 172 -8.60 9.85 3.78
C LEU A 172 -9.28 8.65 4.45
N SER A 173 -8.99 7.43 3.99
CA SER A 173 -9.53 6.22 4.61
C SER A 173 -9.00 6.05 6.04
N GLU A 174 -7.73 6.33 6.29
CA GLU A 174 -7.16 6.23 7.65
C GLU A 174 -7.75 7.30 8.57
N THR A 175 -7.84 8.54 8.08
CA THR A 175 -8.52 9.64 8.81
C THR A 175 -9.95 9.26 9.17
N ARG A 176 -10.71 8.65 8.25
CA ARG A 176 -12.07 8.18 8.51
C ARG A 176 -12.12 7.03 9.52
N LYS A 177 -11.15 6.12 9.53
CA LYS A 177 -11.08 5.06 10.55
C LYS A 177 -10.84 5.65 11.94
N ASP A 178 -9.95 6.64 12.04
CA ASP A 178 -9.69 7.36 13.30
C ASP A 178 -10.94 8.10 13.78
N GLU A 179 -11.67 8.78 12.88
CA GLU A 179 -12.95 9.42 13.19
C GLU A 179 -14.01 8.42 13.66
N ILE A 180 -14.12 7.25 13.02
CA ILE A 180 -15.04 6.18 13.44
C ILE A 180 -14.65 5.66 14.82
N ALA A 181 -13.37 5.39 15.07
CA ALA A 181 -12.89 4.92 16.38
C ALA A 181 -13.16 5.95 17.48
N ALA A 182 -12.97 7.25 17.19
CA ALA A 182 -13.30 8.33 18.12
C ALA A 182 -14.82 8.39 18.41
N ARG A 183 -15.66 8.27 17.37
CA ARG A 183 -17.12 8.23 17.51
C ARG A 183 -17.60 6.99 18.28
N ASP A 184 -16.98 5.84 18.07
CA ASP A 184 -17.30 4.61 18.82
C ASP A 184 -16.92 4.75 20.30
N ALA A 185 -15.79 5.39 20.61
CA ALA A 185 -15.40 5.71 21.99
C ALA A 185 -16.38 6.70 22.65
N GLU A 186 -16.81 7.74 21.94
CA GLU A 186 -17.84 8.67 22.40
C GLU A 186 -19.18 7.95 22.65
N LEU A 187 -19.61 7.06 21.74
CA LEU A 187 -20.81 6.26 21.90
C LEU A 187 -20.72 5.31 23.09
N ALA A 188 -19.56 4.68 23.32
CA ALA A 188 -19.33 3.82 24.48
C ALA A 188 -19.41 4.63 25.79
N ALA A 189 -18.80 5.82 25.83
CA ALA A 189 -18.86 6.71 26.99
C ALA A 189 -20.29 7.21 27.27
N LEU A 190 -21.05 7.57 26.23
CA LEU A 190 -22.46 7.96 26.36
C LEU A 190 -23.33 6.80 26.83
N LYS A 191 -23.11 5.58 26.32
CA LYS A 191 -23.80 4.38 26.79
C LYS A 191 -23.52 4.11 28.26
N ALA A 192 -22.26 4.18 28.70
CA ALA A 192 -21.89 4.05 30.10
C ALA A 192 -22.55 5.12 30.98
N LYS A 193 -22.61 6.37 30.50
CA LYS A 193 -23.32 7.44 31.22
C LYS A 193 -24.83 7.20 31.30
N VAL A 194 -25.44 6.65 30.25
CA VAL A 194 -26.86 6.28 30.27
C VAL A 194 -27.08 5.16 31.29
N THR A 195 -26.26 4.11 31.30
CA THR A 195 -26.38 3.03 32.30
C THR A 195 -26.18 3.54 33.72
N ASP A 196 -25.19 4.42 33.96
CA ASP A 196 -24.97 5.04 35.28
C ASP A 196 -26.17 5.89 35.74
N LEU A 197 -26.79 6.63 34.80
CA LEU A 197 -27.99 7.42 35.08
C LEU A 197 -29.22 6.53 35.31
N GLU A 198 -29.37 5.43 34.58
CA GLU A 198 -30.43 4.44 34.77
C GLU A 198 -30.28 3.76 36.14
N ASP A 199 -29.08 3.35 36.52
CA ASP A 199 -28.77 2.78 37.84
C ASP A 199 -28.99 3.80 38.95
N GLY A 200 -28.55 5.05 38.75
CA GLY A 200 -28.78 6.16 39.66
C GLY A 200 -30.27 6.46 39.85
N LEU A 201 -31.06 6.43 38.77
CA LEU A 201 -32.50 6.59 38.81
C LEU A 201 -33.18 5.42 39.54
N ALA A 202 -32.75 4.18 39.29
CA ALA A 202 -33.25 3.00 39.97
C ALA A 202 -32.94 3.04 41.49
N ALA A 203 -31.73 3.45 41.86
CA ALA A 203 -31.33 3.64 43.24
C ALA A 203 -32.13 4.76 43.92
N ALA A 204 -32.31 5.91 43.26
CA ALA A 204 -33.12 7.01 43.77
C ALA A 204 -34.59 6.62 43.92
N ALA A 205 -35.15 5.86 42.97
CA ALA A 205 -36.50 5.31 43.06
C ALA A 205 -36.64 4.34 44.24
N ALA A 206 -35.67 3.45 44.44
CA ALA A 206 -35.64 2.54 45.58
C ALA A 206 -35.53 3.29 46.92
N GLN A 207 -34.71 4.34 46.99
CA GLN A 207 -34.61 5.20 48.16
C GLN A 207 -35.92 5.94 48.43
N ALA A 208 -36.56 6.52 47.41
CA ALA A 208 -37.85 7.18 47.55
C ALA A 208 -38.93 6.20 48.04
N GLN A 209 -38.91 4.95 47.57
CA GLN A 209 -39.83 3.91 48.04
C GLN A 209 -39.59 3.53 49.50
N ARG A 210 -38.32 3.41 49.92
CA ARG A 210 -37.96 3.19 51.33
C ARG A 210 -38.42 4.36 52.21
N GLN A 211 -38.13 5.59 51.80
CA GLN A 211 -38.57 6.79 52.53
C GLN A 211 -40.09 6.86 52.63
N ARG A 212 -40.84 6.50 51.58
CA ARG A 212 -42.30 6.39 51.64
C ARG A 212 -42.75 5.34 52.65
N ALA A 213 -42.15 4.14 52.63
CA ALA A 213 -42.45 3.09 53.60
C ALA A 213 -42.12 3.51 55.04
N ASP A 214 -41.00 4.21 55.25
CA ASP A 214 -40.60 4.76 56.55
C ASP A 214 -41.59 5.83 57.02
N VAL A 215 -42.02 6.75 56.14
CA VAL A 215 -43.06 7.75 56.44
C VAL A 215 -44.38 7.08 56.78
N GLU A 216 -44.78 6.04 56.04
CA GLU A 216 -45.97 5.25 56.35
C GLU A 216 -45.85 4.57 57.72
N ALA A 217 -44.72 3.93 58.04
CA ALA A 217 -44.47 3.31 59.34
C ALA A 217 -44.47 4.33 60.49
N LEU A 218 -43.80 5.48 60.31
CA LEU A 218 -43.81 6.58 61.26
C LEU A 218 -45.21 7.17 61.45
N SER A 219 -46.01 7.27 60.38
CA SER A 219 -47.39 7.73 60.48
C SER A 219 -48.29 6.73 61.25
N ARG A 220 -48.07 5.42 61.06
CA ARG A 220 -48.77 4.36 61.82
C ARG A 220 -48.40 4.41 63.29
N THR A 221 -47.10 4.45 63.61
CA THR A 221 -46.64 4.56 65.01
C THR A 221 -47.13 5.85 65.65
N LEU A 222 -47.13 6.99 64.95
CA LEU A 222 -47.70 8.24 65.45
C LEU A 222 -49.21 8.12 65.68
N ALA A 223 -49.96 7.42 64.80
CA ALA A 223 -51.37 7.16 64.99
C ALA A 223 -51.63 6.25 66.21
N GLU A 224 -50.82 5.20 66.40
CA GLU A 224 -50.86 4.34 67.59
C GLU A 224 -50.55 5.12 68.87
N GLN A 225 -49.52 5.97 68.86
CA GLN A 225 -49.17 6.84 69.98
C GLN A 225 -50.29 7.84 70.28
N ARG A 226 -50.95 8.40 69.26
CA ARG A 226 -52.13 9.27 69.44
C ARG A 226 -53.30 8.50 70.03
N ALA A 227 -53.60 7.29 69.54
CA ALA A 227 -54.65 6.44 70.10
C ALA A 227 -54.35 6.05 71.56
N GLN A 228 -53.09 5.76 71.89
CA GLN A 228 -52.64 5.53 73.26
C GLN A 228 -52.77 6.79 74.12
N ALA A 229 -52.42 7.97 73.60
CA ALA A 229 -52.59 9.24 74.30
C ALA A 229 -54.07 9.58 74.52
N GLU A 230 -54.95 9.31 73.55
CA GLU A 230 -56.40 9.42 73.69
C GLU A 230 -56.94 8.46 74.75
N LEU A 231 -56.44 7.23 74.79
CA LEU A 231 -56.82 6.24 75.80
C LEU A 231 -56.29 6.62 77.20
N ALA A 232 -55.08 7.16 77.30
CA ALA A 232 -54.54 7.70 78.54
C ALA A 232 -55.35 8.92 79.00
N THR A 233 -55.75 9.80 78.07
CA THR A 233 -56.59 10.97 78.36
C THR A 233 -57.97 10.54 78.83
N SER A 234 -58.60 9.53 78.22
CA SER A 234 -59.88 9.00 78.68
C SER A 234 -59.76 8.30 80.03
N ARG A 235 -58.65 7.61 80.31
CA ARG A 235 -58.33 7.05 81.63
C ARG A 235 -58.15 8.13 82.69
N ILE A 236 -57.45 9.22 82.36
CA ILE A 236 -57.31 10.39 83.24
C ILE A 236 -58.68 11.00 83.51
N ALA A 237 -59.51 11.22 82.48
CA ALA A 237 -60.87 11.73 82.65
C ALA A 237 -61.75 10.80 83.51
N GLU A 238 -61.60 9.47 83.38
CA GLU A 238 -62.27 8.50 84.24
C GLU A 238 -61.76 8.58 85.70
N LEU A 239 -60.45 8.67 85.92
CA LEU A 239 -59.85 8.82 87.24
C LEU A 239 -60.22 10.16 87.89
N ASP A 240 -60.25 11.25 87.13
CA ASP A 240 -60.73 12.57 87.58
C ASP A 240 -62.22 12.51 87.91
N GLY A 241 -63.02 11.79 87.13
CA GLY A 241 -64.43 11.52 87.44
C GLY A 241 -64.60 10.75 88.75
N ARG A 242 -63.77 9.73 89.00
CA ARG A 242 -63.74 8.98 90.27
C ARG A 242 -63.26 9.84 91.44
N LEU A 243 -62.23 10.66 91.25
CA LEU A 243 -61.75 11.62 92.26
C LEU A 243 -62.80 12.69 92.57
N ALA A 244 -63.55 13.19 91.57
CA ALA A 244 -64.66 14.10 91.78
C ALA A 244 -65.85 13.43 92.49
N ALA A 245 -66.07 12.13 92.28
CA ALA A 245 -67.06 11.35 93.03
C ALA A 245 -66.62 11.16 94.49
N GLN A 246 -65.36 10.78 94.73
CA GLN A 246 -64.76 10.69 96.07
C GLN A 246 -64.74 12.06 96.76
N GLY A 247 -64.48 13.15 96.03
CA GLY A 247 -64.57 14.52 96.55
C GLY A 247 -65.99 14.87 96.97
N ARG A 248 -67.01 14.46 96.21
CA ARG A 248 -68.43 14.61 96.61
C ARG A 248 -68.80 13.76 97.83
N GLU A 249 -68.24 12.55 97.96
CA GLU A 249 -68.39 11.72 99.16
C GLU A 249 -67.72 12.37 100.37
N HIS A 250 -66.49 12.90 100.21
CA HIS A 250 -65.79 13.65 101.24
C HIS A 250 -66.56 14.91 101.65
N ASP A 251 -67.07 15.70 100.71
CA ASP A 251 -67.94 16.86 101.01
C ASP A 251 -69.23 16.42 101.73
N GLY A 252 -69.79 15.28 101.35
CA GLY A 252 -70.94 14.67 102.05
C GLY A 252 -70.61 14.29 103.48
N LEU A 253 -69.44 13.68 103.72
CA LEU A 253 -68.93 13.34 105.04
C LEU A 253 -68.60 14.60 105.87
N VAL A 254 -68.02 15.63 105.26
CA VAL A 254 -67.75 16.93 105.90
C VAL A 254 -69.05 17.60 106.33
N LYS A 255 -70.08 17.62 105.46
CA LYS A 255 -71.42 18.12 105.82
C LYS A 255 -72.06 17.28 106.93
N ARG A 256 -71.83 15.97 106.96
CA ARG A 256 -72.30 15.08 108.03
C ARG A 256 -71.61 15.37 109.37
N ILE A 257 -70.30 15.62 109.34
CA ILE A 257 -69.53 16.04 110.52
C ILE A 257 -70.02 17.39 111.03
N ALA A 258 -70.25 18.37 110.14
CA ALA A 258 -70.81 19.67 110.51
C ALA A 258 -72.21 19.56 111.12
N ALA A 259 -73.06 18.67 110.60
CA ALA A 259 -74.38 18.39 111.17
C ALA A 259 -74.29 17.75 112.57
N LEU A 260 -73.39 16.78 112.76
CA LEU A 260 -73.16 16.14 114.06
C LEU A 260 -72.55 17.11 115.09
N GLN A 261 -71.71 18.06 114.66
CA GLN A 261 -71.20 19.13 115.51
C GLN A 261 -72.32 20.11 115.91
N GLY A 262 -73.25 20.44 115.01
CA GLY A 262 -74.43 21.25 115.33
C GLY A 262 -75.40 20.57 116.32
N GLU A 263 -75.57 19.25 116.23
CA GLU A 263 -76.36 18.47 117.19
C GLU A 263 -75.70 18.39 118.57
N LEU A 264 -74.36 18.39 118.64
CA LEU A 264 -73.61 18.42 119.90
C LEU A 264 -73.74 19.79 120.60
N GLN A 265 -73.60 20.89 119.86
CA GLN A 265 -73.76 22.25 120.39
C GLN A 265 -75.19 22.54 120.86
N ALA A 266 -76.20 22.00 120.17
CA ALA A 266 -77.59 22.08 120.59
C ALA A 266 -77.90 21.27 121.87
N ARG A 267 -77.11 20.22 122.16
CA ARG A 267 -77.18 19.47 123.43
C ARG A 267 -76.48 20.19 124.57
N GLU A 268 -75.35 20.82 124.30
CA GLU A 268 -74.59 21.60 125.31
C GLU A 268 -75.35 22.86 125.76
N ALA A 269 -76.06 23.55 124.85
CA ALA A 269 -76.90 24.70 125.20
C ALA A 269 -78.13 24.31 126.07
N ARG A 270 -78.72 23.13 125.84
CA ARG A 270 -79.86 22.62 126.63
C ARG A 270 -79.47 22.16 128.04
N LEU A 271 -78.20 21.77 128.24
CA LEU A 271 -77.67 21.45 129.57
C LEU A 271 -77.34 22.71 130.38
N HIS A 272 -76.89 23.79 129.72
CA HIS A 272 -76.60 25.06 130.38
C HIS A 272 -77.86 25.82 130.86
N ASP A 273 -78.96 25.79 130.10
CA ASP A 273 -80.22 26.47 130.48
C ASP A 273 -81.00 25.69 131.58
N ALA A 274 -80.78 24.38 131.71
CA ALA A 274 -81.38 23.56 132.76
C ALA A 274 -80.67 23.72 134.13
N GLU A 275 -79.40 24.13 134.15
CA GLU A 275 -78.59 24.32 135.38
C GLU A 275 -78.77 25.70 136.04
N ALA A 276 -79.31 26.70 135.34
CA ALA A 276 -79.47 28.07 135.84
C ALA A 276 -80.79 28.34 136.61
N ALA A 277 -81.85 27.55 136.39
CA ALA A 277 -83.16 27.71 137.05
C ALA A 277 -83.31 26.93 138.37
N ALA A 278 -82.41 25.97 138.66
CA ALA A 278 -82.49 25.09 139.83
C ALA A 278 -81.65 25.56 141.05
N ARG A 279 -81.04 26.76 141.01
CA ARG A 279 -80.16 27.33 142.06
C ARG A 279 -80.84 28.28 143.06
N ARG A 280 -82.18 28.41 143.09
CA ARG A 280 -82.86 29.42 143.95
C ARG A 280 -83.90 28.94 144.97
N GLU A 281 -84.20 27.65 145.11
CA GLU A 281 -84.94 27.16 146.28
C GLU A 281 -84.30 25.87 146.77
N ARG A 282 -83.20 26.03 147.52
CA ARG A 282 -83.11 25.86 149.00
C ARG A 282 -82.81 24.40 149.36
N GLU A 283 -81.65 24.13 149.94
CA GLU A 283 -81.53 24.14 151.41
C GLU A 283 -82.79 23.58 152.10
N GLN A 284 -82.98 22.27 151.97
CA GLN A 284 -83.41 21.37 153.04
C GLN A 284 -83.29 19.91 152.55
N ALA A 285 -82.41 19.15 153.23
CA ALA A 285 -82.44 17.70 153.55
C ALA A 285 -83.04 16.71 152.51
N THR A 286 -82.46 15.57 152.13
CA THR A 286 -81.44 14.68 152.73
C THR A 286 -81.21 13.47 151.78
N VAL A 287 -80.00 12.88 151.80
CA VAL A 287 -79.69 11.41 151.80
C VAL A 287 -79.73 10.64 150.44
N GLU A 288 -78.56 10.30 149.86
CA GLU A 288 -77.88 8.95 149.84
C GLU A 288 -78.20 8.18 148.52
N THR A 289 -77.41 7.30 147.87
CA THR A 289 -76.14 6.59 148.11
C THR A 289 -75.77 5.79 146.82
N GLU A 290 -74.48 5.82 146.45
CA GLU A 290 -73.59 4.75 145.93
C GLU A 290 -73.77 3.96 144.59
N GLN A 291 -72.65 3.90 143.82
CA GLN A 291 -71.74 2.77 143.47
C GLN A 291 -72.25 1.79 142.39
N GLY A 292 -71.48 1.43 141.35
CA GLY A 292 -70.21 0.69 141.38
C GLY A 292 -70.24 -0.47 140.33
N PRO A 293 -69.15 -1.22 140.08
CA PRO A 293 -68.59 -1.37 138.70
C PRO A 293 -68.04 -2.76 138.23
N VAL A 294 -67.50 -2.80 136.97
CA VAL A 294 -66.48 -3.70 136.28
C VAL A 294 -66.74 -5.24 136.09
N PRO A 295 -65.92 -6.11 135.40
CA PRO A 295 -64.66 -5.97 134.59
C PRO A 295 -64.45 -6.83 133.29
N LEU A 296 -63.28 -6.63 132.64
CA LEU A 296 -62.63 -7.23 131.44
C LEU A 296 -62.34 -8.75 131.49
N ARG A 297 -62.40 -9.45 130.31
CA ARG A 297 -61.41 -10.47 129.79
C ARG A 297 -61.81 -11.12 128.43
N ALA A 298 -61.59 -10.48 127.27
CA ALA A 298 -61.78 -11.13 125.94
C ALA A 298 -61.05 -10.40 124.76
N ALA A 299 -59.72 -10.39 124.76
CA ALA A 299 -58.92 -9.73 123.70
C ALA A 299 -57.71 -10.54 123.19
N PHE A 300 -57.68 -11.87 123.40
CA PHE A 300 -56.51 -12.69 123.05
C PHE A 300 -56.72 -13.66 121.87
N ASP A 301 -57.95 -13.95 121.47
CA ASP A 301 -58.20 -15.01 120.46
C ASP A 301 -58.29 -14.52 119.01
N LYS A 302 -58.23 -13.20 118.74
CA LYS A 302 -58.36 -12.64 117.39
C LYS A 302 -57.04 -12.46 116.63
N VAL A 303 -55.90 -12.53 117.30
CA VAL A 303 -54.56 -12.30 116.70
C VAL A 303 -53.93 -13.59 116.14
N GLN A 304 -54.40 -14.76 116.57
CA GLN A 304 -53.87 -16.05 116.12
C GLN A 304 -54.42 -16.49 114.75
N ALA A 305 -55.56 -15.94 114.33
CA ALA A 305 -56.23 -16.27 113.06
C ALA A 305 -55.61 -15.58 111.83
N ASP A 306 -54.98 -14.41 111.99
CA ASP A 306 -54.44 -13.63 110.87
C ASP A 306 -53.05 -14.13 110.38
N LYS A 307 -52.37 -14.99 111.15
CA LYS A 307 -51.02 -15.51 110.81
C LYS A 307 -51.05 -16.67 109.80
N THR A 308 -52.05 -17.54 109.85
CA THR A 308 -52.14 -18.72 108.98
C THR A 308 -52.61 -18.39 107.56
N ALA A 309 -53.32 -17.26 107.37
CA ALA A 309 -53.78 -16.80 106.06
C ALA A 309 -52.64 -16.24 105.18
N LEU A 310 -51.61 -15.63 105.78
CA LEU A 310 -50.46 -15.04 105.06
C LEU A 310 -49.44 -16.08 104.59
N GLU A 311 -49.29 -17.21 105.30
CA GLU A 311 -48.33 -18.26 104.93
C GLU A 311 -48.78 -19.03 103.66
N SER A 312 -50.09 -19.11 103.40
CA SER A 312 -50.67 -19.73 102.20
C SER A 312 -50.37 -18.96 100.91
N GLN A 313 -50.41 -17.63 100.96
CA GLN A 313 -50.16 -16.76 99.80
C GLN A 313 -48.68 -16.77 99.35
N LEU A 314 -47.75 -17.03 100.27
CA LEU A 314 -46.31 -17.11 99.98
C LEU A 314 -45.92 -18.42 99.26
N ALA A 315 -46.71 -19.48 99.40
CA ALA A 315 -46.47 -20.77 98.75
C ALA A 315 -46.87 -20.74 97.26
N GLN A 316 -48.02 -20.13 96.92
CA GLN A 316 -48.48 -19.98 95.54
C GLN A 316 -47.51 -19.16 94.68
N ALA A 317 -46.95 -18.07 95.21
CA ALA A 317 -45.99 -17.24 94.47
C ALA A 317 -44.65 -17.95 94.16
N ARG A 318 -44.27 -18.98 94.93
CA ARG A 318 -43.02 -19.75 94.70
C ARG A 318 -43.17 -20.77 93.58
N GLU A 319 -44.37 -21.33 93.40
CA GLU A 319 -44.63 -22.36 92.39
C GLU A 319 -44.69 -21.75 90.97
N GLU A 320 -45.28 -20.57 90.82
CA GLU A 320 -45.30 -19.82 89.56
C GLU A 320 -43.89 -19.44 89.07
N ARG A 321 -43.00 -19.07 90.00
CA ARG A 321 -41.61 -18.74 89.68
C ARG A 321 -40.80 -19.95 89.18
N ALA A 322 -41.08 -21.15 89.70
CA ALA A 322 -40.41 -22.38 89.27
C ALA A 322 -40.83 -22.82 87.86
N LYS A 323 -42.07 -22.52 87.46
CA LYS A 323 -42.59 -22.84 86.11
C LYS A 323 -41.92 -21.99 85.03
N LEU A 324 -41.82 -20.67 85.26
CA LEU A 324 -41.18 -19.73 84.32
C LEU A 324 -39.67 -20.02 84.12
N GLN A 325 -38.98 -20.52 85.14
CA GLN A 325 -37.55 -20.88 85.01
C GLN A 325 -37.31 -22.09 84.10
N ARG A 326 -38.27 -23.04 83.98
CA ARG A 326 -38.13 -24.22 83.12
C ARG A 326 -38.32 -23.88 81.64
N GLU A 327 -39.28 -23.00 81.34
CA GLU A 327 -39.56 -22.55 79.96
C GLU A 327 -38.36 -21.79 79.34
N LEU A 328 -37.66 -20.99 80.15
CA LEU A 328 -36.46 -20.25 79.73
C LEU A 328 -35.25 -21.18 79.44
N ALA A 329 -35.12 -22.29 80.18
CA ALA A 329 -34.05 -23.27 79.98
C ALA A 329 -34.26 -24.09 78.70
N GLN A 330 -35.51 -24.36 78.31
CA GLN A 330 -35.84 -25.09 77.09
C GLN A 330 -35.58 -24.25 75.83
N ALA A 331 -35.91 -22.96 75.85
CA ALA A 331 -35.65 -22.04 74.74
C ALA A 331 -34.15 -21.88 74.42
N ARG A 332 -33.28 -21.88 75.46
CA ARG A 332 -31.81 -21.79 75.26
C ARG A 332 -31.22 -23.01 74.55
N ARG A 333 -31.67 -24.22 74.89
CA ARG A 333 -31.16 -25.46 74.26
C ARG A 333 -31.52 -25.56 72.77
N GLN A 334 -32.67 -25.04 72.36
CA GLN A 334 -33.05 -25.00 70.94
C GLN A 334 -32.18 -24.02 70.13
N ALA A 335 -31.82 -22.87 70.70
CA ALA A 335 -30.95 -21.91 70.03
C ALA A 335 -29.51 -22.45 69.85
N GLU A 336 -28.98 -23.16 70.85
CA GLU A 336 -27.64 -23.76 70.79
C GLU A 336 -27.54 -24.91 69.78
N GLY A 337 -28.59 -25.71 69.63
CA GLY A 337 -28.64 -26.81 68.64
C GLY A 337 -28.62 -26.32 67.19
N ASN A 338 -29.36 -25.25 66.87
CA ASN A 338 -29.38 -24.68 65.52
C ASN A 338 -28.03 -24.02 65.15
N ALA A 339 -27.39 -23.35 66.11
CA ALA A 339 -26.08 -22.73 65.89
C ALA A 339 -24.95 -23.74 65.68
N ALA A 340 -25.08 -24.98 66.18
CA ALA A 340 -24.10 -26.04 65.95
C ALA A 340 -24.22 -26.66 64.54
N ALA A 341 -25.45 -26.81 64.04
CA ALA A 341 -25.70 -27.34 62.69
C ALA A 341 -25.19 -26.39 61.59
N GLU A 342 -25.43 -25.08 61.71
CA GLU A 342 -24.97 -24.10 60.73
C GLU A 342 -23.44 -23.99 60.63
N ARG A 343 -22.72 -24.26 61.72
CA ARG A 343 -21.24 -24.27 61.72
C ARG A 343 -20.68 -25.47 60.96
N ALA A 344 -21.26 -26.65 61.13
CA ALA A 344 -20.83 -27.85 60.43
C ALA A 344 -21.01 -27.74 58.91
N ASP A 345 -22.11 -27.14 58.46
CA ASP A 345 -22.37 -26.93 57.03
C ASP A 345 -21.43 -25.89 56.41
N ASN A 346 -21.06 -24.85 57.15
CA ASN A 346 -20.12 -23.83 56.68
C ASN A 346 -18.69 -24.40 56.50
N ASP A 347 -18.26 -25.29 57.40
CA ASP A 347 -16.95 -25.93 57.33
C ASP A 347 -16.86 -26.87 56.11
N LEU A 348 -17.91 -27.64 55.81
CA LEU A 348 -17.97 -28.50 54.62
C LEU A 348 -17.93 -27.68 53.32
N LEU A 349 -18.58 -26.51 53.28
CA LEU A 349 -18.56 -25.62 52.12
C LEU A 349 -17.16 -25.05 51.88
N ARG A 350 -16.44 -24.70 52.96
CA ARG A 350 -15.06 -24.20 52.90
C ARG A 350 -14.09 -25.26 52.39
N GLU A 351 -14.28 -26.51 52.75
CA GLU A 351 -13.44 -27.62 52.28
C GLU A 351 -13.57 -27.84 50.76
N ARG A 352 -14.80 -27.87 50.23
CA ARG A 352 -15.06 -28.05 48.78
C ARG A 352 -14.56 -26.89 47.92
N ILE A 353 -14.71 -25.65 48.39
CA ILE A 353 -14.17 -24.47 47.70
C ILE A 353 -12.64 -24.54 47.63
N GLY A 354 -12.00 -25.01 48.71
CA GLY A 354 -10.55 -25.22 48.74
C GLY A 354 -10.05 -26.27 47.75
N GLU A 355 -10.78 -27.35 47.52
CA GLU A 355 -10.41 -28.38 46.54
C GLU A 355 -10.52 -27.87 45.10
N VAL A 356 -11.62 -27.20 44.76
CA VAL A 356 -11.83 -26.65 43.41
C VAL A 356 -10.79 -25.57 43.08
N ALA A 357 -10.45 -24.71 44.04
CA ALA A 357 -9.42 -23.70 43.85
C ALA A 357 -8.02 -24.31 43.61
N ALA A 358 -7.69 -25.42 44.28
CA ALA A 358 -6.42 -26.11 44.09
C ALA A 358 -6.29 -26.74 42.69
N GLU A 359 -7.37 -27.30 42.19
CA GLU A 359 -7.41 -27.96 40.88
C GLU A 359 -7.33 -26.95 39.72
N VAL A 360 -8.01 -25.81 39.84
CA VAL A 360 -7.93 -24.70 38.88
C VAL A 360 -6.52 -24.12 38.85
N ALA A 361 -5.91 -23.86 40.01
CA ALA A 361 -4.53 -23.35 40.09
C ALA A 361 -3.51 -24.32 39.46
N ARG A 362 -3.71 -25.65 39.62
CA ARG A 362 -2.88 -26.67 38.96
C ARG A 362 -3.00 -26.63 37.44
N LEU A 363 -4.23 -26.55 36.92
CA LEU A 363 -4.47 -26.52 35.48
C LEU A 363 -3.87 -25.26 34.83
N THR A 364 -3.98 -24.11 35.50
CA THR A 364 -3.38 -22.84 35.06
C THR A 364 -1.86 -22.90 35.09
N ALA A 365 -1.26 -23.44 36.16
CA ALA A 365 0.20 -23.63 36.25
C ALA A 365 0.75 -24.57 35.16
N GLN A 366 -0.03 -25.58 34.74
CA GLN A 366 0.35 -26.49 33.65
C GLN A 366 0.26 -25.82 32.26
N LEU A 367 -0.71 -24.92 32.06
CA LEU A 367 -0.88 -24.15 30.82
C LEU A 367 0.18 -23.06 30.64
N GLU A 368 0.62 -22.42 31.73
CA GLU A 368 1.61 -21.33 31.72
C GLU A 368 3.07 -21.81 31.63
N GLY A 369 3.34 -23.10 31.85
CA GLY A 369 4.67 -23.70 31.73
C GLY A 369 5.63 -23.33 32.90
N PRO A 370 6.93 -23.63 32.78
CA PRO A 370 7.89 -23.52 33.89
C PRO A 370 8.15 -22.10 34.40
N GLY A 371 7.68 -21.06 33.69
CA GLY A 371 7.78 -19.65 34.09
C GLY A 371 6.54 -19.09 34.81
N SER A 372 5.54 -19.91 35.14
CA SER A 372 4.31 -19.46 35.78
C SER A 372 4.58 -18.78 37.14
N PRO A 373 4.03 -17.57 37.39
CA PRO A 373 4.09 -16.94 38.71
C PRO A 373 3.40 -17.77 39.81
N ILE A 374 2.50 -18.68 39.46
CA ILE A 374 1.84 -19.60 40.41
C ILE A 374 2.86 -20.56 41.03
N ASN A 375 3.82 -21.06 40.25
CA ASN A 375 4.87 -21.94 40.77
C ASN A 375 5.81 -21.22 41.74
N ALA A 376 6.09 -19.93 41.49
CA ALA A 376 6.86 -19.10 42.42
C ALA A 376 6.11 -18.85 43.73
N ILE A 377 4.79 -18.59 43.67
CA ILE A 377 3.94 -18.34 44.85
C ILE A 377 3.71 -19.61 45.68
N VAL A 378 3.65 -20.79 45.06
CA VAL A 378 3.50 -22.09 45.77
C VAL A 378 4.81 -22.54 46.43
N ALA A 379 5.95 -22.10 45.90
CA ALA A 379 7.29 -22.39 46.43
C ALA A 379 7.71 -21.44 47.57
N ASP A 380 7.13 -20.24 47.64
CA ASP A 380 7.42 -19.25 48.68
C ASP A 380 6.51 -19.47 49.90
N GLU A 381 7.06 -19.95 51.02
CA GLU A 381 6.30 -20.32 52.24
C GLU A 381 5.74 -19.12 53.04
N VAL A 382 5.72 -17.90 52.49
CA VAL A 382 5.48 -16.67 53.27
C VAL A 382 4.14 -15.98 52.99
N TRP A 383 3.28 -16.51 52.12
CA TRP A 383 1.97 -15.88 51.88
C TRP A 383 0.86 -16.39 52.82
N VAL A 384 0.81 -15.83 54.03
CA VAL A 384 -0.33 -15.96 54.97
C VAL A 384 -1.35 -14.86 54.66
N ASN A 385 -2.46 -15.23 54.03
CA ASN A 385 -3.63 -14.37 53.87
C ASN A 385 -4.27 -14.09 55.23
N GLY A 386 -3.92 -12.96 55.87
CA GLY A 386 -4.79 -12.24 56.81
C GLY A 386 -5.37 -13.01 58.00
N ALA A 387 -4.66 -13.99 58.56
CA ALA A 387 -5.06 -14.66 59.79
C ALA A 387 -3.90 -14.69 60.80
N ALA A 388 -4.22 -14.37 62.05
CA ALA A 388 -3.35 -14.28 63.22
C ALA A 388 -2.40 -15.49 63.41
N PRO A 389 -1.26 -15.33 64.12
CA PRO A 389 -0.26 -16.39 64.27
C PRO A 389 -0.84 -17.67 64.88
N ALA A 390 -0.29 -18.78 64.40
CA ALA A 390 -0.70 -20.15 64.66
C ALA A 390 -1.11 -20.43 66.13
N ARG A 391 -2.35 -20.89 66.31
CA ARG A 391 -2.72 -21.74 67.45
C ARG A 391 -2.26 -23.16 67.13
N GLU A 392 -1.48 -23.75 68.03
CA GLU A 392 -1.14 -25.18 68.02
C GLU A 392 -2.41 -26.02 67.84
N GLY A 393 -2.45 -26.84 66.77
CA GLY A 393 -3.57 -27.72 66.47
C GLY A 393 -4.37 -27.42 65.18
N ALA A 394 -3.87 -26.57 64.27
CA ALA A 394 -4.53 -26.35 62.97
C ALA A 394 -4.33 -27.54 62.01
N PRO A 395 -5.38 -28.01 61.30
CA PRO A 395 -5.25 -29.14 60.38
C PRO A 395 -4.36 -28.78 59.17
N ALA A 396 -3.34 -29.61 58.94
CA ALA A 396 -2.33 -29.50 57.90
C ALA A 396 -2.91 -29.76 56.49
N ASN A 397 -3.63 -28.80 55.91
CA ASN A 397 -4.14 -28.88 54.53
C ASN A 397 -4.37 -27.48 53.94
N THR A 398 -3.32 -26.64 53.89
CA THR A 398 -3.42 -25.34 53.22
C THR A 398 -3.60 -25.50 51.71
N LEU A 399 -4.12 -24.46 51.04
CA LEU A 399 -4.32 -24.49 49.58
C LEU A 399 -3.00 -24.75 48.84
N ALA A 400 -1.89 -24.19 49.33
CA ALA A 400 -0.54 -24.42 48.78
C ALA A 400 -0.10 -25.89 48.94
N ASP A 401 -0.36 -26.51 50.10
CA ASP A 401 -0.06 -27.94 50.31
C ASP A 401 -0.87 -28.85 49.38
N ARG A 402 -2.14 -28.51 49.12
CA ARG A 402 -2.99 -29.25 48.17
C ARG A 402 -2.50 -29.12 46.73
N ILE A 403 -2.09 -27.92 46.31
CA ILE A 403 -1.51 -27.70 44.97
C ILE A 403 -0.20 -28.50 44.82
N ARG A 404 0.69 -28.49 45.83
CA ARG A 404 1.92 -29.30 45.82
C ARG A 404 1.64 -30.80 45.77
N ALA A 405 0.70 -31.31 46.56
CA ALA A 405 0.32 -32.73 46.54
C ALA A 405 -0.26 -33.17 45.18
N LEU A 406 -1.01 -32.29 44.52
CA LEU A 406 -1.57 -32.54 43.18
C LEU A 406 -0.52 -32.43 42.07
N GLN A 407 0.49 -31.58 42.21
CA GLN A 407 1.64 -31.51 41.29
C GLN A 407 2.54 -32.75 41.43
N ALA A 408 2.83 -33.19 42.66
CA ALA A 408 3.63 -34.39 42.93
C ALA A 408 2.99 -35.67 42.36
N ARG A 409 1.66 -35.82 42.47
CA ARG A 409 0.92 -36.93 41.85
C ARG A 409 0.91 -36.88 40.32
N ALA A 410 1.08 -35.71 39.70
CA ALA A 410 1.12 -35.55 38.25
C ALA A 410 2.53 -35.74 37.66
N SER A 411 3.58 -35.67 38.49
CA SER A 411 4.96 -36.00 38.09
C SER A 411 5.30 -37.49 38.25
N ASP A 412 4.54 -38.24 39.06
CA ASP A 412 4.70 -39.68 39.30
C ASP A 412 3.84 -40.58 38.37
N ALA A 413 3.08 -39.98 37.44
CA ALA A 413 2.28 -40.65 36.41
C ALA A 413 2.79 -40.24 35.02
#